data_AF-A0A841YSR1-F1
#
_entry.id   AF-A0A841YSR1-F1
#
_cell.length_a   1.000
_cell.length_b   1.000
_cell.length_c   1.000
_cell.angle_alpha   90.00
_cell.angle_beta   90.00
_cell.angle_gamma   90.00
#
_symmetry.space_group_name_H-M   'P 1'
#
loop_
_entity.id
_entity.type
_entity.pdbx_description
1 polymer ?
#
loop_
_entity_poly.entity_id
_entity_poly.type
_entity_poly.pdbx_seq_one_letter_code
_entity_poly.pdbx_strand_id
1 'polypeptide(L)' 'MGLIIEIREMASDNNVEVKNLVKQAYSVAIKLQITDKMDWLNKEMRGYSVGDEIPEYRKFRGILKVKKSKR' A
#
# COMPACT_ATOMS: atom_id res chain seq x y z
N MET A 1 -16.09 -14.71 -13.70
CA MET A 1 -15.10 -13.72 -14.18
C MET A 1 -13.79 -13.94 -13.42
N GLY A 2 -12.64 -13.62 -14.00
CA GLY A 2 -11.33 -13.97 -13.43
C GLY A 2 -10.84 -12.97 -12.39
N LEU A 3 -10.17 -13.45 -11.33
CA LEU A 3 -9.61 -12.65 -10.22
C LEU A 3 -8.75 -11.45 -10.67
N ILE A 4 -8.07 -11.57 -11.82
CA ILE A 4 -7.24 -10.50 -12.38
C ILE A 4 -8.10 -9.35 -12.92
N ILE A 5 -9.27 -9.65 -13.48
CA ILE A 5 -10.20 -8.65 -14.02
C ILE A 5 -10.78 -7.83 -12.86
N GLU A 6 -11.19 -8.49 -11.78
CA GLU A 6 -11.72 -7.83 -10.58
C GLU A 6 -10.71 -6.85 -9.97
N ILE A 7 -9.44 -7.24 -9.86
CA ILE A 7 -8.38 -6.35 -9.34
C ILE A 7 -8.17 -5.15 -10.27
N ARG A 8 -8.22 -5.35 -11.59
CA ARG A 8 -8.07 -4.25 -12.55
C ARG A 8 -9.23 -3.27 -12.47
N GLU A 9 -10.45 -3.77 -12.32
CA GLU A 9 -11.65 -2.95 -12.13
C GLU A 9 -11.54 -2.15 -10.84
N MET A 10 -11.17 -2.80 -9.72
CA MET A 10 -10.94 -2.11 -8.44
C MET A 10 -9.83 -1.06 -8.53
N ALA A 11 -8.77 -1.30 -9.31
CA ALA A 11 -7.69 -0.34 -9.50
C ALA A 11 -8.08 0.86 -10.39
N SER A 12 -9.08 0.68 -11.25
CA SER A 12 -9.60 1.74 -12.13
C SER A 12 -10.67 2.61 -11.45
N ASP A 13 -11.28 2.10 -10.38
CA ASP A 13 -12.31 2.80 -9.63
C ASP A 13 -11.70 3.65 -8.50
N ASN A 14 -11.78 4.98 -8.67
CA ASN A 14 -11.30 5.94 -7.67
C ASN A 14 -12.11 5.95 -6.36
N ASN A 15 -13.27 5.30 -6.32
CA ASN A 15 -14.05 5.14 -5.08
C ASN A 15 -13.53 4.01 -4.20
N VAL A 16 -12.68 3.13 -4.74
CA VAL A 16 -12.12 2.01 -3.98
C VAL A 16 -10.95 2.51 -3.15
N GLU A 17 -11.04 2.31 -1.83
CA GLU A 17 -9.91 2.57 -0.95
C GLU A 17 -8.70 1.72 -1.35
N VAL A 18 -7.53 2.37 -1.49
CA VAL A 18 -6.26 1.71 -1.80
C VAL A 18 -5.98 0.52 -0.87
N LYS A 19 -6.38 0.62 0.41
CA LYS A 19 -6.24 -0.46 1.39
C LYS A 19 -7.02 -1.73 1.00
N ASN A 20 -8.22 -1.57 0.44
CA ASN A 20 -9.05 -2.69 0.01
C ASN A 20 -8.50 -3.32 -1.28
N LEU A 21 -7.96 -2.51 -2.20
CA LEU A 21 -7.24 -2.99 -3.37
C LEU A 21 -6.03 -3.84 -3.00
N VAL A 22 -5.19 -3.39 -2.06
CA VAL A 22 -3.99 -4.12 -1.62
C VAL A 22 -4.36 -5.46 -0.96
N LYS A 23 -5.43 -5.52 -0.16
CA LYS A 23 -5.93 -6.78 0.43
C LYS A 23 -6.38 -7.80 -0.62
N GLN A 24 -7.09 -7.32 -1.65
CA GLN A 24 -7.53 -8.19 -2.74
C GLN A 24 -6.35 -8.69 -3.56
N ALA A 25 -5.40 -7.81 -3.87
CA ALA A 25 -4.15 -8.17 -4.53
C ALA A 25 -3.36 -9.23 -3.76
N TYR A 26 -3.27 -9.11 -2.43
CA TYR A 26 -2.64 -10.11 -1.57
C TYR A 26 -3.34 -11.48 -1.63
N SER A 27 -4.68 -11.47 -1.58
CA SER A 27 -5.48 -12.69 -1.66
C SER A 27 -5.29 -13.41 -3.00
N VAL A 28 -5.16 -12.66 -4.09
CA VAL A 28 -4.87 -13.21 -5.42
C VAL A 28 -3.42 -13.69 -5.54
N ALA A 29 -2.46 -12.96 -4.97
CA ALA A 29 -1.07 -13.39 -4.92
C ALA A 29 -0.91 -14.73 -4.18
N ILE A 30 -1.64 -14.94 -3.08
CA ILE A 30 -1.69 -16.24 -2.37
C ILE A 30 -2.22 -17.33 -3.28
N LYS A 31 -3.35 -17.10 -3.95
CA LYS A 31 -3.97 -18.09 -4.84
C LYS A 31 -3.08 -18.45 -6.04
N LEU A 32 -2.30 -17.49 -6.55
CA LEU A 32 -1.40 -17.67 -7.68
C LEU A 32 0.03 -18.05 -7.27
N GLN A 33 0.30 -18.25 -5.97
CA GLN A 33 1.62 -18.58 -5.42
C GLN A 33 2.74 -17.61 -5.84
N ILE A 34 2.42 -16.32 -5.99
CA ILE A 34 3.39 -15.28 -6.37
C ILE A 34 4.08 -14.77 -5.11
N THR A 35 5.13 -15.46 -4.67
CA THR A 35 5.83 -15.20 -3.40
C THR A 35 6.58 -13.87 -3.39
N ASP A 36 7.12 -13.45 -4.53
CA ASP A 36 8.02 -12.29 -4.65
C ASP A 36 7.39 -10.96 -4.23
N LYS A 37 6.07 -10.88 -4.27
CA LYS A 37 5.30 -9.66 -3.94
C LYS A 37 4.48 -9.78 -2.66
N MET A 38 4.44 -10.96 -2.04
CA MET A 38 3.67 -11.16 -0.80
C MET A 38 4.24 -10.35 0.36
N ASP A 39 5.56 -10.33 0.52
CA ASP A 39 6.20 -9.59 1.61
C ASP A 39 5.92 -8.09 1.51
N TRP A 40 6.07 -7.52 0.31
CA TRP A 40 5.74 -6.12 0.04
C TRP A 40 4.26 -5.79 0.29
N LEU A 41 3.32 -6.61 -0.21
CA LEU A 41 1.88 -6.43 0.03
C LEU A 41 1.55 -6.50 1.53
N ASN A 42 2.20 -7.42 2.25
CA ASN A 42 1.98 -7.59 3.67
C ASN A 42 2.50 -6.40 4.48
N LYS A 43 3.68 -5.87 4.13
CA LYS A 43 4.24 -4.62 4.69
C LYS A 43 3.35 -3.41 4.41
N GLU A 44 2.79 -3.32 3.21
CA GLU A 44 1.88 -2.22 2.86
C GLU A 44 0.57 -2.26 3.68
N MET A 45 0.09 -3.46 4.05
CA MET A 45 -1.11 -3.64 4.88
C MET A 45 -0.86 -3.49 6.38
N ARG A 46 0.25 -4.07 6.88
CA ARG A 46 0.57 -4.16 8.31
C ARG A 46 1.48 -3.03 8.80
N GLY A 47 2.07 -2.28 7.88
CA GLY A 47 3.10 -1.31 8.17
C GLY A 47 4.51 -1.91 8.07
N TYR A 48 5.49 -1.02 8.03
CA TYR A 48 6.92 -1.34 7.96
C TYR A 48 7.50 -1.35 9.37
N SER A 49 8.33 -2.36 9.67
CA SER A 49 9.02 -2.49 10.96
C SER A 49 10.35 -1.74 10.97
N VAL A 50 10.94 -1.60 12.15
CA VAL A 50 12.30 -1.05 12.28
C VAL A 50 13.29 -1.97 11.57
N GLY A 51 14.03 -1.43 10.60
CA GLY A 51 15.00 -2.19 9.79
C GLY A 51 14.47 -2.68 8.44
N ASP A 52 13.17 -2.54 8.17
CA ASP A 52 12.64 -2.83 6.84
C ASP A 52 13.13 -1.81 5.81
N GLU A 53 13.34 -2.28 4.57
CA GLU A 53 13.56 -1.40 3.44
C GLU A 53 12.25 -0.68 3.08
N ILE A 54 12.23 0.64 3.31
CA ILE A 54 11.08 1.49 3.01
C ILE A 54 11.18 1.97 1.56
N PRO A 55 10.17 1.72 0.71
CA PRO A 55 10.15 2.22 -0.66
C PRO A 55 10.25 3.75 -0.73
N GLU A 56 10.88 4.29 -1.77
CA GLU A 56 11.09 5.74 -1.87
C GLU A 56 9.79 6.55 -1.85
N TYR A 57 8.72 6.06 -2.47
CA TYR A 57 7.40 6.72 -2.45
C TYR A 57 6.77 6.79 -1.05
N ARG A 58 7.21 5.93 -0.10
CA ARG A 58 6.80 5.99 1.32
C ARG A 58 7.68 6.94 2.15
N LYS A 59 8.80 7.44 1.62
CA LYS A 59 9.67 8.40 2.30
C LYS A 59 9.12 9.82 2.10
N PHE A 60 8.51 10.38 3.14
CA PHE A 60 8.06 11.76 3.11
C PHE A 60 9.16 12.71 3.57
N ARG A 61 9.35 13.83 2.85
CA ARG A 61 10.26 14.92 3.25
C ARG A 61 9.42 16.12 3.66
N GLY A 62 9.53 16.53 4.91
CA GLY A 62 8.83 17.70 5.44
C GLY A 62 9.81 18.78 5.89
N ILE A 63 9.41 20.05 5.75
CA ILE A 63 10.11 21.18 6.36
C ILE A 63 9.35 21.57 7.62
N LEU A 64 10.02 21.48 8.78
CA LEU A 64 9.43 21.88 10.05
C LEU A 64 9.29 23.41 10.09
N LYS A 65 8.06 23.91 10.16
CA LYS A 65 7.76 25.34 10.31
C LYS A 65 7.19 25.60 11.69
N VAL A 66 7.87 26.43 12.48
CA VAL A 66 7.38 26.89 13.79
C VAL A 66 6.48 28.11 13.57
N LYS A 67 5.21 27.99 13.95
CA LYS A 67 4.30 29.15 13.99
C LYS A 67 4.42 29.79 15.38
N LYS A 68 5.00 30.99 15.48
CA LYS A 68 5.01 31.75 16.73
C LYS A 68 3.57 32.16 17.06
N SER A 69 3.01 31.59 18.12
CA SER A 69 1.75 32.07 18.71
C SER A 69 2.01 33.44 19.34
N LYS A 70 1.37 34.50 18.82
CA LYS A 70 1.37 35.83 19.44
C LYS A 70 0.53 35.73 20.72
N ARG A 71 1.18 35.90 21.87
CA ARG A 71 0.53 36.34 23.10
C ARG A 71 0.17 37.82 22.98
#